data_AF-A0A7Y5GSI3-F1
#
_entry.id   AF-A0A7Y5GSI3-F1
#
_cell.length_a   1.000
_cell.length_b   1.000
_cell.length_c   1.000
_cell.angle_alpha   90.00
_cell.angle_beta   90.00
_cell.angle_gamma   90.00
#
_symmetry.space_group_name_H-M   'P 1'
#
loop_
_entity.id
_entity.type
_entity.pdbx_description
1 polymer ?
#
loop_
_entity_poly.entity_id
_entity_poly.type
_entity_poly.pdbx_seq_one_letter_code
_entity_poly.pdbx_strand_id
1 'polypeptide(L)'
;MDDVLRIQSTSHRRTFTLQEARKYLPVVRRITENARERYNSVVFQLSTSAVDSATWVCLEEEATSLVRGWADSIGRLGCSAQGLWTVDFDCGSGYYCWRLGESDVEHFHGYDDGFRDRVRIPDNST
;
A
#
# COMPACT_ATOMS: atom_id res chain seq x y z
N MET A 1 30.12 -2.79 10.94
CA MET A 1 29.47 -1.56 11.40
C MET A 1 28.70 -1.03 10.22
N ASP A 2 27.45 -1.41 10.06
CA ASP A 2 26.45 -0.75 9.21
C ASP A 2 25.09 -1.36 9.59
N ASP A 3 24.73 -1.14 10.86
CA ASP A 3 23.40 -1.36 11.39
C ASP A 3 22.59 -0.11 11.03
N VAL A 4 22.17 -0.04 9.76
CA VAL A 4 21.33 1.05 9.25
C VAL A 4 19.96 0.89 9.87
N LEU A 5 19.80 1.53 11.03
CA LEU A 5 18.58 2.06 11.62
C LEU A 5 17.30 1.59 10.91
N ARG A 6 16.92 0.34 11.17
CA ARG A 6 15.53 -0.09 11.07
C ARG A 6 14.80 0.73 12.12
N ILE A 7 14.22 1.86 11.71
CA ILE A 7 13.31 2.64 12.53
C ILE A 7 12.15 1.69 12.86
N GLN A 8 12.30 0.95 13.96
CA GLN A 8 11.23 0.16 14.53
C GLN A 8 10.31 1.16 15.20
N SER A 9 9.40 1.72 14.41
CA SER A 9 8.26 2.46 14.90
C SER A 9 7.45 1.51 15.77
N THR A 10 7.68 1.54 17.08
CA THR A 10 6.93 0.80 18.10
C THR A 10 5.53 1.40 18.30
N SER A 11 4.74 1.46 17.23
CA SER A 11 3.29 1.45 17.37
C SER A 11 2.92 -0.02 17.47
N HIS A 12 2.20 -0.44 18.51
CA HIS A 12 1.68 -1.80 18.59
C HIS A 12 0.88 -2.06 17.31
N ARG A 13 1.49 -2.76 16.35
CA ARG A 13 0.91 -2.99 15.03
C ARG A 13 -0.31 -3.86 15.25
N ARG A 14 -1.46 -3.36 14.84
CA ARG A 14 -2.67 -4.16 14.80
C ARG A 14 -2.38 -5.39 13.95
N THR A 15 -2.55 -6.57 14.53
CA THR A 15 -2.56 -7.82 13.77
C THR A 15 -3.98 -8.11 13.29
N PHE A 16 -4.11 -8.67 12.10
CA PHE A 16 -5.36 -9.01 11.45
C PHE A 16 -5.45 -10.53 11.29
N THR A 17 -6.61 -11.09 11.58
CA THR A 17 -7.02 -12.36 10.98
C THR A 17 -7.34 -12.14 9.49
N LEU A 18 -7.33 -13.22 8.69
CA LEU A 18 -7.73 -13.11 7.28
C LEU A 18 -9.14 -12.57 7.12
N GLN A 19 -10.07 -12.98 7.98
CA GLN A 19 -11.45 -12.50 7.95
C GLN A 19 -11.53 -11.00 8.25
N GLU A 20 -10.71 -10.49 9.19
CA GLU A 20 -10.63 -9.06 9.45
C GLU A 20 -10.01 -8.31 8.26
N ALA A 21 -8.92 -8.79 7.68
CA ALA A 21 -8.32 -8.18 6.48
C ALA A 21 -9.36 -8.02 5.36
N ARG A 22 -10.14 -9.09 5.09
CA ARG A 22 -11.25 -9.08 4.13
C ARG A 22 -12.36 -8.10 4.51
N LYS A 23 -12.70 -7.96 5.79
CA LYS A 23 -13.68 -6.96 6.28
C LYS A 23 -13.20 -5.52 6.08
N TYR A 24 -11.90 -5.28 6.19
CA TYR A 24 -11.30 -3.96 5.97
C TYR A 24 -11.09 -3.64 4.49
N LEU A 25 -11.03 -4.66 3.63
CA LEU A 25 -10.74 -4.51 2.20
C LEU A 25 -11.62 -3.48 1.46
N PRO A 26 -12.96 -3.40 1.68
CA PRO A 26 -13.77 -2.39 0.98
C PRO A 26 -13.33 -0.95 1.27
N VAL A 27 -12.90 -0.67 2.50
CA VAL A 27 -12.41 0.66 2.90
C VAL A 27 -11.03 0.92 2.30
N VAL A 28 -10.11 -0.05 2.42
CA VAL A 28 -8.76 0.01 1.82
C VAL A 28 -8.83 0.24 0.32
N ARG A 29 -9.71 -0.50 -0.37
CA ARG A 29 -9.94 -0.39 -1.81
C ARG A 29 -10.40 1.02 -2.17
N ARG A 30 -11.44 1.54 -1.50
CA ARG A 30 -11.96 2.88 -1.78
C ARG A 30 -10.91 3.97 -1.62
N ILE A 31 -10.11 3.92 -0.55
CA ILE A 31 -9.01 4.87 -0.31
C ILE A 31 -7.97 4.77 -1.43
N THR A 32 -7.61 3.55 -1.81
CA THR A 32 -6.59 3.28 -2.83
C THR A 32 -7.06 3.68 -4.24
N GLU A 33 -8.32 3.40 -4.59
CA GLU A 33 -8.92 3.81 -5.87
C GLU A 33 -8.97 5.34 -6.01
N ASN A 34 -9.44 6.05 -4.97
CA ASN A 34 -9.49 7.50 -5.01
C ASN A 34 -8.10 8.14 -5.13
N ALA A 35 -7.12 7.60 -4.39
CA ALA A 35 -5.74 8.06 -4.50
C ALA A 35 -5.15 7.80 -5.89
N ARG A 36 -5.38 6.59 -6.46
CA ARG A 36 -4.93 6.24 -7.81
C ARG A 36 -5.56 7.17 -8.85
N GLU A 37 -6.85 7.45 -8.77
CA GLU A 37 -7.54 8.31 -9.75
C GLU A 37 -6.95 9.72 -9.76
N ARG A 38 -6.76 10.31 -8.58
CA ARG A 38 -6.12 11.64 -8.45
C ARG A 38 -4.68 11.61 -8.96
N TYR A 39 -3.91 10.60 -8.56
CA TYR A 39 -2.53 10.42 -9.01
C TYR A 39 -2.44 10.30 -10.54
N ASN A 40 -3.31 9.50 -11.16
CA ASN A 40 -3.34 9.33 -12.62
C ASN A 40 -3.65 10.66 -13.34
N SER A 41 -4.53 11.50 -12.77
CA SER A 41 -4.81 12.82 -13.33
C SER A 41 -3.58 13.73 -13.30
N VAL A 42 -2.80 13.71 -12.21
CA VAL A 42 -1.57 14.50 -12.09
C VAL A 42 -0.47 13.95 -13.00
N VAL A 43 -0.29 12.63 -13.06
CA VAL A 43 0.70 11.98 -13.94
C VAL A 43 0.40 12.22 -15.42
N PHE A 44 -0.87 12.26 -15.81
CA PHE A 44 -1.27 12.63 -17.17
C PHE A 44 -0.90 14.09 -17.51
N GLN A 45 -1.02 15.01 -16.55
CA GLN A 45 -0.57 16.40 -16.73
C GLN A 45 0.95 16.48 -16.79
N LEU A 46 1.67 15.70 -15.98
CA LEU A 46 3.14 15.61 -16.04
C LEU A 46 3.63 15.13 -17.40
N SER A 47 3.00 14.11 -17.98
CA SER A 47 3.42 13.53 -19.26
C SER A 47 3.22 14.47 -20.46
N THR A 48 2.43 15.52 -20.29
CA THR A 48 2.14 16.54 -21.31
C THR A 48 2.84 17.88 -21.01
N SER A 49 3.49 18.00 -19.85
CA SER A 49 4.20 19.22 -19.42
C SER A 49 5.66 19.20 -19.88
N ALA A 50 6.25 20.38 -20.09
CA ALA A 50 7.69 20.50 -20.32
C ALA A 50 8.45 20.10 -19.05
N VAL A 51 9.36 19.13 -19.18
CA VAL A 51 10.21 18.63 -18.08
C VAL A 51 10.98 19.79 -17.44
N ASP A 52 11.13 19.74 -16.12
CA ASP A 52 11.80 20.75 -15.27
C ASP A 52 11.20 22.17 -15.30
N SER A 53 10.05 22.38 -15.97
CA SER A 53 9.31 23.63 -15.82
C SER A 53 8.76 23.78 -14.39
N ALA A 54 8.49 25.01 -13.96
CA ALA A 54 7.88 25.25 -12.65
C ALA A 54 6.57 24.45 -12.47
N THR A 55 5.76 24.34 -13.52
CA THR A 55 4.55 23.51 -13.53
C THR A 55 4.87 22.03 -13.32
N TRP A 56 5.91 21.52 -13.98
CA TRP A 56 6.33 20.12 -13.84
C TRP A 56 6.76 19.81 -12.41
N VAL A 57 7.57 20.68 -11.79
CA VAL A 57 8.00 20.53 -10.39
C VAL A 57 6.80 20.51 -9.44
N CYS A 58 5.86 21.46 -9.59
CA CYS A 58 4.65 21.49 -8.78
C CYS A 58 3.80 20.21 -8.91
N LEU A 59 3.64 19.69 -10.14
CA LEU A 59 2.88 18.46 -10.38
C LEU A 59 3.61 17.21 -9.83
N GLU A 60 4.94 17.17 -9.88
CA GLU A 60 5.73 16.08 -9.28
C GLU A 60 5.55 16.07 -7.74
N GLU A 61 5.60 17.23 -7.11
CA GLU A 61 5.34 17.39 -5.69
C GLU A 61 3.91 16.98 -5.31
N GLU A 62 2.92 17.33 -6.15
CA GLU A 62 1.53 16.92 -5.95
C GLU A 62 1.37 15.39 -6.05
N ALA A 63 1.94 14.76 -7.09
CA ALA A 63 1.92 13.31 -7.26
C ALA A 63 2.53 12.59 -6.07
N THR A 64 3.68 13.08 -5.58
CA THR A 64 4.36 12.57 -4.39
C THR A 64 3.48 12.73 -3.14
N SER A 65 2.83 13.87 -2.98
CA SER A 65 1.96 14.17 -1.84
C SER A 65 0.71 13.28 -1.82
N LEU A 66 0.15 12.94 -2.99
CA LEU A 66 -0.96 12.00 -3.11
C LEU A 66 -0.58 10.59 -2.66
N VAL A 67 0.60 10.10 -3.06
CA VAL A 67 1.11 8.79 -2.64
C VAL A 67 1.38 8.76 -1.13
N ARG A 68 1.99 9.83 -0.58
CA ARG A 68 2.22 9.95 0.87
C ARG A 68 0.92 9.97 1.66
N GLY A 69 -0.05 10.80 1.24
CA GLY A 69 -1.36 10.89 1.90
C GLY A 69 -2.15 9.58 1.83
N TRP A 70 -2.03 8.82 0.74
CA TRP A 70 -2.55 7.46 0.67
C TRP A 70 -1.87 6.54 1.67
N ALA A 71 -0.55 6.49 1.70
CA ALA A 71 0.21 5.63 2.62
C ALA A 71 -0.12 5.93 4.09
N ASP A 72 -0.25 7.21 4.45
CA ASP A 72 -0.67 7.63 5.80
C ASP A 72 -2.09 7.18 6.13
N SER A 73 -3.01 7.27 5.17
CA SER A 73 -4.41 6.82 5.35
C SER A 73 -4.48 5.30 5.56
N ILE A 74 -3.69 4.53 4.81
CA ILE A 74 -3.53 3.09 5.00
C ILE A 74 -2.91 2.76 6.37
N GLY A 75 -1.87 3.50 6.77
CA GLY A 75 -1.22 3.36 8.08
C GLY A 75 -2.18 3.60 9.25
N ARG A 76 -3.08 4.57 9.15
CA ARG A 76 -4.12 4.85 10.16
C ARG A 76 -5.13 3.72 10.34
N LEU A 77 -5.28 2.84 9.34
CA LEU A 77 -6.10 1.63 9.45
C LEU A 77 -5.34 0.48 10.13
N GLY A 78 -4.05 0.64 10.42
CA GLY A 78 -3.17 -0.42 10.93
C GLY A 78 -2.53 -1.27 9.84
N CYS A 79 -2.75 -0.92 8.56
CA CYS A 79 -2.18 -1.61 7.41
C CYS A 79 -0.84 -0.99 7.00
N SER A 80 -0.09 -1.64 6.12
CA SER A 80 1.15 -1.11 5.55
C SER A 80 1.03 -0.88 4.06
N ALA A 81 1.40 0.31 3.58
CA ALA A 81 1.63 0.54 2.16
C ALA A 81 2.97 -0.10 1.75
N GLN A 82 2.98 -0.94 0.71
CA GLN A 82 4.18 -1.63 0.21
C GLN A 82 4.32 -1.45 -1.31
N GLY A 83 4.84 -0.29 -1.71
CA GLY A 83 4.85 0.13 -3.11
C GLY A 83 3.51 0.71 -3.57
N LEU A 84 3.43 1.11 -4.83
CA LEU A 84 2.24 1.80 -5.35
C LEU A 84 1.02 0.86 -5.36
N TRP A 85 -0.01 1.28 -4.61
CA TRP A 85 -1.33 0.67 -4.56
C TRP A 85 -1.36 -0.79 -4.09
N THR A 86 -0.36 -1.16 -3.30
CA THR A 86 -0.24 -2.47 -2.65
C THR A 86 -0.29 -2.26 -1.13
N VAL A 87 -1.09 -3.08 -0.46
CA VAL A 87 -1.39 -2.97 0.97
C VAL A 87 -1.21 -4.33 1.64
N ASP A 88 -0.47 -4.31 2.73
CA ASP A 88 -0.21 -5.46 3.58
C ASP A 88 -0.95 -5.33 4.91
N PHE A 89 -1.60 -6.42 5.31
CA PHE A 89 -2.22 -6.61 6.61
C PHE A 89 -1.34 -7.53 7.44
N ASP A 90 -0.73 -7.01 8.49
CA ASP A 90 0.12 -7.79 9.40
C ASP A 90 -0.73 -8.84 10.13
N CYS A 91 -0.36 -10.12 10.08
CA CYS A 91 -1.09 -11.19 10.77
C CYS A 91 -0.32 -11.80 11.95
N GLY A 92 0.83 -11.23 12.32
CA GLY A 92 1.69 -11.71 13.40
C GLY A 92 2.68 -12.81 13.01
N SER A 93 2.52 -13.41 11.83
CA SER A 93 3.46 -14.38 11.23
C SER A 93 3.94 -14.00 9.83
N GLY A 94 3.49 -12.85 9.34
CA GLY A 94 3.76 -12.33 8.00
C GLY A 94 2.68 -11.35 7.60
N TYR A 95 2.40 -11.27 6.30
CA TYR A 95 1.45 -10.33 5.74
C TYR A 95 0.43 -11.03 4.86
N TYR A 96 -0.86 -10.70 5.04
CA TYR A 96 -1.82 -10.86 3.97
C TYR A 96 -1.69 -9.67 3.02
N CYS A 97 -1.50 -9.95 1.75
CA CYS A 97 -1.18 -8.92 0.77
C CYS A 97 -2.32 -8.75 -0.23
N TRP A 98 -2.67 -7.50 -0.52
CA TRP A 98 -3.61 -7.12 -1.56
C TRP A 98 -3.05 -6.00 -2.42
N ARG A 99 -3.27 -6.10 -3.74
CA ARG A 99 -2.99 -5.04 -4.69
C ARG A 99 -4.25 -4.60 -5.40
N LEU A 100 -4.33 -3.31 -5.69
CA LEU A 100 -5.40 -2.78 -6.51
C LEU A 100 -5.54 -3.53 -7.84
N GLY A 101 -6.75 -4.00 -8.12
CA GLY A 101 -7.07 -4.90 -9.23
C GLY A 101 -7.40 -6.33 -8.79
N GLU A 102 -6.98 -6.73 -7.59
CA GLU A 102 -7.34 -8.02 -7.01
C GLU A 102 -8.73 -7.97 -6.37
N SER A 103 -9.51 -9.04 -6.56
CA SER A 103 -10.89 -9.13 -6.08
C SER A 103 -11.00 -9.28 -4.57
N ASP A 104 -10.04 -9.95 -3.94
CA ASP A 104 -10.03 -10.22 -2.50
C ASP A 104 -8.60 -10.35 -1.95
N VAL A 105 -8.45 -10.47 -0.62
CA VAL A 105 -7.20 -10.81 0.04
C VAL A 105 -6.96 -12.33 -0.07
N GLU A 106 -6.14 -12.73 -1.04
CA GLU A 106 -5.93 -14.14 -1.40
C GLU A 106 -4.47 -14.61 -1.25
N HIS A 107 -3.55 -13.71 -0.92
CA HIS A 107 -2.13 -14.01 -0.88
C HIS A 107 -1.52 -13.71 0.49
N PHE A 108 -0.50 -14.49 0.84
CA PHE A 108 0.32 -14.33 2.04
C PHE A 108 1.81 -14.30 1.65
N HIS A 109 2.62 -13.52 2.35
CA HIS A 109 4.08 -13.64 2.31
C HIS A 109 4.69 -13.47 3.71
N GLY A 110 5.87 -14.06 3.93
CA GLY A 110 6.62 -13.88 5.18
C GLY A 110 7.16 -12.46 5.35
N TYR A 111 7.68 -12.17 6.55
CA TYR A 111 8.25 -10.85 6.86
C TYR A 111 9.50 -10.50 6.05
N ASP A 112 10.25 -11.51 5.61
CA ASP A 112 11.47 -11.35 4.81
C ASP A 112 11.21 -11.52 3.30
N ASP A 113 9.96 -11.81 2.93
CA ASP A 113 9.52 -12.02 1.55
C ASP A 113 8.89 -10.73 0.97
N GLY A 114 8.99 -10.56 -0.34
CA GLY A 114 8.31 -9.47 -1.05
C GLY A 114 7.00 -9.89 -1.71
N PHE A 115 6.31 -8.91 -2.29
CA PHE A 115 5.09 -9.13 -3.09
C PHE A 115 5.24 -10.24 -4.16
N ARG A 116 6.43 -10.41 -4.74
CA ARG A 116 6.70 -11.40 -5.79
C ARG A 116 6.73 -12.83 -5.29
N ASP A 117 7.00 -13.02 -4.01
CA ASP A 117 7.22 -14.32 -3.39
C ASP A 117 5.98 -14.81 -2.63
N ARG A 118 4.88 -14.04 -2.72
CA ARG A 118 3.62 -14.36 -2.05
C ARG A 118 3.00 -15.65 -2.57
N VAL A 119 2.44 -16.41 -1.65
CA VAL A 119 1.74 -17.67 -1.90
C VAL A 119 0.25 -17.48 -1.73
N ARG A 120 -0.54 -18.22 -2.53
CA ARG A 120 -2.00 -18.21 -2.38
C ARG A 120 -2.39 -18.85 -1.05
N ILE A 121 -3.34 -18.23 -0.36
CA ILE A 121 -3.91 -18.76 0.88
C ILE A 121 -4.81 -19.97 0.53
N PRO A 122 -4.68 -21.11 1.22
CA PRO A 122 -5.54 -22.27 0.98
C PRO A 122 -7.02 -21.95 1.23
N ASP A 123 -7.90 -22.40 0.33
CA ASP A 123 -9.36 -22.17 0.40
C ASP A 123 -10.04 -22.77 1.65
N ASN A 124 -9.34 -23.63 2.40
CA ASN A 124 -9.92 -24.42 3.50
C ASN A 124 -10.00 -23.68 4.85
N SER A 125 -9.97 -22.35 4.84
CA SER A 125 -10.13 -21.50 6.04
C SER A 125 -11.57 -21.01 6.15
N THR A 126 -12.51 -21.93 6.40
CA THR A 126 -13.89 -21.64 6.79
C THR A 126 -14.03 -21.60 8.30
#